data_AF-A0A8T0EYK0-F1
#
_entry.id   AF-A0A8T0EYK0-F1
#
_cell.length_a   1.000
_cell.length_b   1.000
_cell.length_c   1.000
_cell.angle_alpha   90.00
_cell.angle_beta   90.00
_cell.angle_gamma   90.00
#
_symmetry.space_group_name_H-M   'P 1'
#
loop_
_entity.id
_entity.type
_entity.pdbx_description
1 polymer ?
#
loop_
_entity_poly.entity_id
_entity_poly.type
_entity_poly.pdbx_seq_one_letter_code
_entity_poly.pdbx_strand_id
1 'polypeptide(L)'
;MLGIRSVQPYTNTNHASNKNVPPKAKGKKGLVDIISAGTRQIWNKKVPGTQMEKLQNIIQDKYGVKFENYWDFHEWSIKNYSQFWEEIWNFYEVVCSKPYDQPSRRTGDRVIDVEWFPGARLNYAENILRYRDDGVALICVGILKMGFYCLIHFDLLISRHDLYKLKGENKSFDSQPTHMVGWNLWNLYVGNLMLGSSLLLYDGLPCFLSKHAFWDVMDKYKVTFAFIVTSIIDTFEKEDIVPAPDCKLEHLKLISIGASPVKLQNVDFILQKVKPDVFVGCLYGATEVIGVFSGFDYNSPVYSSEIQCPALGVDIRIFDDEGNSIVGKSGELVIATPTPSFPVSVWNDEDGSKMQDTYLSKFPNVWAQSDEAWIDPKTRGMIIIGRSDNTIKQHGERFVSEEIYWAIHDVEEIADSICVAQSNGSGDGRAVLFVKMKNGHVLDKDMTFKIEEKILKELTIFYIPKVILQVKDIPYNLNGKRMESVVKKIVNTNVIPEVSNIRNPECLRQYWNIPQLQDF
;
A
#
# COMPACT_ATOMS: atom_id res chain seq x y z
N MET A 1 -9.86 -80.87 4.61
CA MET A 1 -11.11 -81.31 3.96
C MET A 1 -11.78 -80.07 3.41
N LEU A 2 -11.62 -79.83 2.11
CA LEU A 2 -12.67 -80.05 1.07
C LEU A 2 -13.67 -78.88 1.09
N GLY A 3 -13.48 -77.85 0.28
CA GLY A 3 -13.93 -77.76 -1.13
C GLY A 3 -15.03 -76.68 -1.16
N ILE A 4 -15.25 -75.81 -2.16
CA ILE A 4 -15.37 -75.97 -3.62
C ILE A 4 -15.33 -74.51 -4.17
N ARG A 5 -14.35 -74.07 -4.97
CA ARG A 5 -14.23 -74.02 -6.46
C ARG A 5 -15.26 -73.17 -7.23
N SER A 6 -14.76 -72.17 -7.97
CA SER A 6 -14.86 -72.03 -9.45
C SER A 6 -13.87 -70.95 -9.95
N VAL A 7 -12.73 -71.34 -10.57
CA VAL A 7 -12.43 -71.45 -12.01
C VAL A 7 -12.41 -70.10 -12.77
N GLN A 8 -11.19 -69.63 -13.08
CA GLN A 8 -10.87 -68.56 -14.04
C GLN A 8 -11.03 -69.02 -15.50
N PRO A 9 -10.94 -68.09 -16.48
CA PRO A 9 -9.72 -68.12 -17.31
C PRO A 9 -9.06 -66.76 -17.57
N TYR A 10 -7.72 -66.79 -17.48
CA TYR A 10 -6.71 -65.86 -18.03
C TYR A 10 -6.85 -65.72 -19.57
N THR A 11 -6.76 -64.53 -20.18
CA THR A 11 -5.57 -63.83 -20.73
C THR A 11 -6.14 -62.69 -21.62
N ASN A 12 -5.55 -61.54 -21.94
CA ASN A 12 -4.15 -61.15 -22.06
C ASN A 12 -4.02 -59.60 -22.02
N THR A 13 -2.96 -59.13 -21.38
CA THR A 13 -2.15 -57.92 -21.63
C THR A 13 -2.76 -56.70 -22.36
N ASN A 14 -2.78 -55.54 -21.68
CA ASN A 14 -2.28 -54.29 -22.26
C ASN A 14 -2.00 -53.23 -21.18
N HIS A 15 -0.86 -52.55 -21.35
CA HIS A 15 -0.33 -51.49 -20.50
C HIS A 15 -1.36 -50.39 -20.19
N ALA A 16 -1.62 -50.14 -18.91
CA ALA A 16 -2.25 -48.92 -18.43
C ALA A 16 -1.31 -48.24 -17.41
N SER A 17 -0.79 -47.10 -17.85
CA SER A 17 -0.02 -46.12 -17.11
C SER A 17 -0.59 -45.84 -15.72
N ASN A 18 0.28 -45.90 -14.71
CA ASN A 18 0.06 -45.34 -13.38
C ASN A 18 -0.52 -43.92 -13.50
N LYS A 19 -1.79 -43.75 -13.13
CA LYS A 19 -2.33 -42.44 -12.80
C LYS A 19 -1.70 -42.03 -11.47
N ASN A 20 -0.66 -41.21 -11.55
CA ASN A 20 -0.16 -40.45 -10.41
C ASN A 20 -1.32 -39.63 -9.84
N VAL A 21 -1.84 -40.08 -8.69
CA VAL A 21 -2.64 -39.23 -7.81
C VAL A 21 -1.70 -38.12 -7.33
N PRO A 22 -2.03 -36.82 -7.51
CA PRO A 22 -1.17 -35.77 -7.02
C PRO A 22 -1.05 -35.89 -5.49
N PRO A 23 0.12 -35.64 -4.91
CA PRO A 23 0.27 -35.62 -3.46
C PRO A 23 -0.72 -34.59 -2.88
N LYS A 24 -1.39 -34.96 -1.79
CA LYS A 24 -2.27 -34.06 -1.03
C LYS A 24 -1.58 -32.71 -0.86
N ALA A 25 -2.21 -31.65 -1.35
CA ALA A 25 -1.72 -30.29 -1.24
C ALA A 25 -1.34 -29.99 0.21
N LYS A 26 -0.06 -29.66 0.44
CA LYS A 26 0.32 -28.88 1.63
C LYS A 26 -0.58 -27.64 1.66
N GLY A 27 -0.98 -27.20 2.85
CA GLY A 27 -2.01 -26.17 3.07
C GLY A 27 -1.92 -24.96 2.14
N LYS A 28 -3.07 -24.31 1.91
CA LYS A 28 -3.20 -23.10 1.09
C LYS A 28 -2.00 -22.17 1.33
N LYS A 29 -1.33 -21.77 0.25
CA LYS A 29 -0.24 -20.79 0.26
C LYS A 29 -0.66 -19.60 -0.58
N GLY A 30 -1.42 -18.69 0.01
CA GLY A 30 -1.57 -17.33 -0.50
C GLY A 30 -0.42 -16.45 -0.01
N LEU A 31 -0.34 -15.21 -0.49
CA LEU A 31 0.69 -14.25 -0.05
C LEU A 31 0.67 -14.03 1.47
N VAL A 32 -0.51 -14.01 2.07
CA VAL A 32 -0.68 -13.91 3.53
C VAL A 32 -0.05 -15.09 4.26
N ASP A 33 -0.23 -16.32 3.79
CA ASP A 33 0.35 -17.51 4.42
C ASP A 33 1.89 -17.46 4.38
N ILE A 34 2.45 -16.89 3.31
CA ILE A 34 3.89 -16.75 3.13
C ILE A 34 4.45 -15.66 4.05
N ILE A 35 3.82 -14.49 4.06
CA ILE A 35 4.25 -13.38 4.92
C ILE A 35 4.11 -13.80 6.38
N SER A 36 2.94 -14.27 6.80
CA SER A 36 2.67 -14.68 8.20
C SER A 36 3.58 -15.81 8.68
N ALA A 37 3.97 -16.76 7.82
CA ALA A 37 4.91 -17.82 8.19
C ALA A 37 6.34 -17.32 8.46
N GLY A 38 6.75 -16.23 7.80
CA GLY A 38 8.06 -15.59 8.00
C GLY A 38 8.05 -14.40 8.96
N THR A 39 6.86 -13.91 9.33
CA THR A 39 6.69 -12.80 10.27
C THR A 39 7.35 -13.12 11.62
N ARG A 40 8.15 -12.18 12.11
CA ARG A 40 8.78 -12.26 13.44
C ARG A 40 8.72 -10.92 14.14
N GLN A 41 8.76 -10.95 15.47
CA GLN A 41 8.85 -9.73 16.26
C GLN A 41 10.21 -9.05 16.03
N ILE A 42 10.21 -7.81 15.59
CA ILE A 42 11.42 -7.00 15.33
C ILE A 42 11.61 -5.88 16.35
N TRP A 43 10.57 -5.52 17.10
CA TRP A 43 10.62 -4.51 18.15
C TRP A 43 9.74 -4.91 19.33
N ASN A 44 10.22 -4.67 20.55
CA ASN A 44 9.46 -4.81 21.80
C ASN A 44 10.07 -3.97 22.93
N LYS A 45 10.76 -2.88 22.57
CA LYS A 45 11.38 -1.99 23.56
C LYS A 45 10.30 -1.07 24.12
N LYS A 46 10.43 -0.69 25.38
CA LYS A 46 9.62 0.39 25.96
C LYS A 46 10.36 1.72 25.81
N VAL A 47 9.68 2.70 25.26
CA VAL A 47 10.12 4.08 25.12
C VAL A 47 9.29 4.91 26.09
N PRO A 48 9.86 5.35 27.23
CA PRO A 48 9.13 6.17 28.21
C PRO A 48 8.97 7.61 27.72
N GLY A 49 7.94 8.29 28.21
CA GLY A 49 7.74 9.72 27.98
C GLY A 49 7.30 10.07 26.56
N THR A 50 6.71 9.10 25.85
CA THR A 50 6.17 9.33 24.50
C THR A 50 5.00 10.32 24.55
N GLN A 51 4.73 10.99 23.42
CA GLN A 51 3.53 11.84 23.32
C GLN A 51 2.24 11.02 23.46
N MET A 52 2.25 9.75 22.99
CA MET A 52 1.15 8.80 23.18
C MET A 52 0.84 8.56 24.65
N GLU A 53 1.86 8.29 25.47
CA GLU A 53 1.72 8.08 26.91
C GLU A 53 1.20 9.32 27.63
N LYS A 54 1.66 10.53 27.24
CA LYS A 54 1.15 11.78 27.80
C LYS A 54 -0.33 11.98 27.51
N LEU A 55 -0.75 11.78 26.26
CA LEU A 55 -2.15 11.87 25.85
C LEU A 55 -3.01 10.84 26.59
N GLN A 56 -2.53 9.59 26.70
CA GLN A 56 -3.20 8.54 27.47
C GLN A 56 -3.42 8.97 28.93
N ASN A 57 -2.40 9.48 29.61
CA ASN A 57 -2.52 9.90 31.01
C ASN A 57 -3.53 11.03 31.19
N ILE A 58 -3.52 12.05 30.32
CA ILE A 58 -4.50 13.15 30.34
C ILE A 58 -5.94 12.61 30.23
N ILE A 59 -6.17 11.68 29.31
CA ILE A 59 -7.50 11.09 29.08
C ILE A 59 -7.92 10.20 30.26
N GLN A 60 -7.02 9.37 30.78
CA GLN A 60 -7.30 8.53 31.95
C GLN A 60 -7.71 9.38 33.15
N ASP A 61 -6.96 10.43 33.44
CA ASP A 61 -7.22 11.33 34.57
C ASP A 61 -8.53 12.10 34.38
N LYS A 62 -8.78 12.63 33.17
CA LYS A 62 -9.97 13.44 32.85
C LYS A 62 -11.26 12.62 32.88
N TYR A 63 -11.25 11.40 32.36
CA TYR A 63 -12.45 10.58 32.19
C TYR A 63 -12.56 9.43 33.21
N GLY A 64 -11.60 9.26 34.11
CA GLY A 64 -11.59 8.18 35.10
C GLY A 64 -11.51 6.79 34.46
N VAL A 65 -10.86 6.68 33.30
CA VAL A 65 -10.66 5.42 32.57
C VAL A 65 -9.24 4.91 32.76
N LYS A 66 -9.00 3.63 32.46
CA LYS A 66 -7.67 3.01 32.53
C LYS A 66 -7.43 2.21 31.25
N PHE A 67 -6.26 2.40 30.67
CA PHE A 67 -5.78 1.68 29.49
C PHE A 67 -4.59 0.81 29.92
N GLU A 68 -4.66 -0.49 29.70
CA GLU A 68 -3.55 -1.40 30.00
C GLU A 68 -2.58 -1.51 28.82
N ASN A 69 -3.09 -1.28 27.61
CA ASN A 69 -2.34 -1.37 26.37
C ASN A 69 -2.92 -0.45 25.29
N TYR A 70 -2.25 -0.40 24.12
CA TYR A 70 -2.68 0.43 22.99
C TYR A 70 -4.11 0.13 22.53
N TRP A 71 -4.51 -1.14 22.52
CA TRP A 71 -5.81 -1.56 22.01
C TRP A 71 -6.97 -1.09 22.89
N ASP A 72 -6.79 -1.02 24.20
CA ASP A 72 -7.81 -0.46 25.11
C ASP A 72 -7.99 1.04 24.83
N PHE A 73 -6.88 1.76 24.59
CA PHE A 73 -6.91 3.17 24.26
C PHE A 73 -7.52 3.42 22.87
N HIS A 74 -7.14 2.60 21.89
CA HIS A 74 -7.73 2.61 20.56
C HIS A 74 -9.24 2.35 20.61
N GLU A 75 -9.69 1.33 21.34
CA GLU A 75 -11.10 1.01 21.51
C GLU A 75 -11.88 2.18 22.14
N TRP A 76 -11.29 2.83 23.15
CA TRP A 76 -11.88 4.04 23.74
C TRP A 76 -11.98 5.18 22.71
N SER A 77 -10.92 5.38 21.91
CA SER A 77 -10.86 6.45 20.90
C SER A 77 -11.91 6.29 19.79
N ILE A 78 -12.26 5.05 19.42
CA ILE A 78 -13.28 4.79 18.39
C ILE A 78 -14.71 4.85 18.96
N LYS A 79 -14.92 4.38 20.20
CA LYS A 79 -16.24 4.43 20.86
C LYS A 79 -16.63 5.86 21.27
N ASN A 80 -15.63 6.67 21.62
CA ASN A 80 -15.81 8.04 22.07
C ASN A 80 -15.19 9.03 21.08
N TYR A 81 -15.34 8.80 19.77
CA TYR A 81 -14.64 9.56 18.73
C TYR A 81 -14.81 11.09 18.88
N SER A 82 -16.00 11.55 19.27
CA SER A 82 -16.30 12.97 19.47
C SER A 82 -15.40 13.57 20.56
N GLN A 83 -15.36 12.93 21.74
CA GLN A 83 -14.49 13.32 22.84
C GLN A 83 -13.01 13.14 22.49
N PHE A 84 -12.65 12.02 21.84
CA PHE A 84 -11.27 11.76 21.47
C PHE A 84 -10.70 12.86 20.58
N TRP A 85 -11.41 13.28 19.53
CA TRP A 85 -10.95 14.35 18.66
C TRP A 85 -10.94 15.72 19.36
N GLU A 86 -11.81 15.95 20.34
CA GLU A 86 -11.72 17.10 21.23
C GLU A 86 -10.41 17.10 22.03
N GLU A 87 -10.01 15.95 22.58
CA GLU A 87 -8.74 15.82 23.29
C GLU A 87 -7.54 16.00 22.36
N ILE A 88 -7.62 15.56 21.12
CA ILE A 88 -6.58 15.85 20.10
C ILE A 88 -6.48 17.36 19.84
N TRP A 89 -7.61 18.05 19.67
CA TRP A 89 -7.64 19.50 19.50
C TRP A 89 -6.97 20.23 20.67
N ASN A 90 -7.30 19.82 21.89
CA ASN A 90 -6.77 20.42 23.12
C ASN A 90 -5.30 20.09 23.33
N PHE A 91 -4.91 18.81 23.15
CA PHE A 91 -3.55 18.32 23.36
C PHE A 91 -2.54 19.00 22.43
N TYR A 92 -2.94 19.25 21.18
CA TYR A 92 -2.10 19.98 20.23
C TYR A 92 -2.32 21.49 20.29
N GLU A 93 -3.15 22.00 21.18
CA GLU A 93 -3.41 23.44 21.36
C GLU A 93 -3.72 24.14 20.03
N VAL A 94 -4.72 23.62 19.31
CA VAL A 94 -5.11 24.15 17.99
C VAL A 94 -5.52 25.62 18.11
N VAL A 95 -4.85 26.47 17.34
CA VAL A 95 -5.08 27.92 17.30
C VAL A 95 -6.33 28.21 16.49
N CYS A 96 -7.26 28.94 17.08
CA CYS A 96 -8.49 29.38 16.42
C CYS A 96 -8.85 30.82 16.80
N SER A 97 -9.48 31.52 15.87
CA SER A 97 -10.03 32.87 16.07
C SER A 97 -11.46 32.86 16.62
N LYS A 98 -12.17 31.75 16.42
CA LYS A 98 -13.47 31.47 17.02
C LYS A 98 -13.47 30.01 17.47
N PRO A 99 -13.85 29.71 18.73
CA PRO A 99 -13.96 28.33 19.22
C PRO A 99 -15.11 27.58 18.52
N TYR A 100 -15.06 26.25 18.60
CA TYR A 100 -16.18 25.38 18.19
C TYR A 100 -17.32 25.46 19.21
N ASP A 101 -18.53 25.16 18.76
CA ASP A 101 -19.73 25.06 19.61
C ASP A 101 -19.80 23.68 20.30
N GLN A 102 -19.35 22.64 19.60
CA GLN A 102 -19.21 21.25 20.07
C GLN A 102 -18.18 20.52 19.18
N PRO A 103 -17.55 19.42 19.64
CA PRO A 103 -16.47 18.76 18.88
C PRO A 103 -16.94 18.08 17.59
N SER A 104 -18.18 17.57 17.56
CA SER A 104 -18.77 17.03 16.33
C SER A 104 -20.29 17.12 16.33
N ARG A 105 -20.91 17.20 15.15
CA ARG A 105 -22.35 17.12 14.92
C ARG A 105 -22.65 16.08 13.84
N ARG A 106 -23.48 15.09 14.16
CA ARG A 106 -24.02 14.17 13.14
C ARG A 106 -24.99 14.91 12.23
N THR A 107 -24.81 14.78 10.91
CA THR A 107 -25.62 15.47 9.89
C THR A 107 -26.45 14.51 9.04
N GLY A 108 -26.24 13.20 9.21
CA GLY A 108 -26.90 12.13 8.46
C GLY A 108 -26.45 10.76 8.93
N ASP A 109 -26.90 9.73 8.22
CA ASP A 109 -26.70 8.34 8.64
C ASP A 109 -25.38 7.74 8.16
N ARG A 110 -24.73 8.30 7.12
CA ARG A 110 -23.51 7.72 6.54
C ARG A 110 -22.31 7.96 7.45
N VAL A 111 -21.26 7.14 7.33
CA VAL A 111 -20.04 7.28 8.15
C VAL A 111 -19.36 8.64 7.99
N ILE A 112 -19.49 9.27 6.82
CA ILE A 112 -18.94 10.59 6.50
C ILE A 112 -19.84 11.76 6.94
N ASP A 113 -21.09 11.50 7.31
CA ASP A 113 -22.08 12.53 7.67
C ASP A 113 -21.85 13.03 9.10
N VAL A 114 -20.67 13.59 9.33
CA VAL A 114 -20.24 14.25 10.57
C VAL A 114 -19.62 15.58 10.20
N GLU A 115 -20.15 16.64 10.78
CA GLU A 115 -19.50 17.94 10.79
C GLU A 115 -18.60 18.03 12.02
N TRP A 116 -17.32 18.27 11.80
CA TRP A 116 -16.32 18.38 12.86
C TRP A 116 -16.11 19.82 13.28
N PHE A 117 -16.05 20.04 14.59
CA PHE A 117 -15.83 21.35 15.21
C PHE A 117 -16.73 22.48 14.66
N PRO A 118 -18.05 22.26 14.52
CA PRO A 118 -18.97 23.28 14.02
C PRO A 118 -18.81 24.60 14.76
N GLY A 119 -18.88 25.70 14.01
CA GLY A 119 -18.77 27.05 14.56
C GLY A 119 -17.33 27.57 14.69
N ALA A 120 -16.31 26.70 14.71
CA ALA A 120 -14.92 27.09 14.79
C ALA A 120 -14.45 27.87 13.55
N ARG A 121 -13.49 28.77 13.75
CA ARG A 121 -12.76 29.43 12.68
C ARG A 121 -11.27 29.40 12.97
N LEU A 122 -10.52 28.73 12.12
CA LEU A 122 -9.07 28.63 12.22
C LEU A 122 -8.42 28.95 10.87
N ASN A 123 -7.12 29.16 10.91
CA ASN A 123 -6.30 29.26 9.71
C ASN A 123 -5.23 28.16 9.74
N TYR A 124 -5.13 27.40 8.65
CA TYR A 124 -4.15 26.33 8.54
C TYR A 124 -2.72 26.85 8.65
N ALA A 125 -2.38 27.91 7.90
CA ALA A 125 -1.04 28.51 7.90
C ALA A 125 -0.64 29.08 9.27
N GLU A 126 -1.59 29.68 10.01
CA GLU A 126 -1.36 30.14 11.38
C GLU A 126 -0.94 28.99 12.31
N ASN A 127 -1.59 27.83 12.20
CA ASN A 127 -1.27 26.66 13.02
C ASN A 127 0.07 26.04 12.64
N ILE A 128 0.35 25.86 11.33
CA ILE A 128 1.62 25.27 10.89
C ILE A 128 2.81 26.22 11.07
N LEU A 129 2.60 27.53 11.18
CA LEU A 129 3.62 28.55 11.42
C LEU A 129 3.52 29.20 12.81
N ARG A 130 2.96 28.47 13.79
CA ARG A 130 2.74 29.00 15.15
C ARG A 130 4.05 29.19 15.92
N TYR A 131 5.07 28.38 15.64
CA TYR A 131 6.41 28.55 16.20
C TYR A 131 7.14 29.61 15.38
N ARG A 132 7.41 30.76 16.02
CA ARG A 132 8.08 31.92 15.43
C ARG A 132 9.37 32.24 16.19
N ASP A 133 10.16 31.20 16.44
CA ASP A 133 11.47 31.29 17.06
C ASP A 133 12.59 31.15 16.01
N ASP A 134 13.85 31.15 16.45
CA ASP A 134 15.02 30.97 15.57
C ASP A 134 15.26 29.48 15.20
N GLY A 135 14.29 28.59 15.50
CA GLY A 135 14.34 27.19 15.14
C GLY A 135 14.28 26.98 13.63
N VAL A 136 14.97 25.95 13.14
CA VAL A 136 14.96 25.62 11.71
C VAL A 136 13.63 24.95 11.36
N ALA A 137 12.79 25.63 10.58
CA ALA A 137 11.54 25.03 10.07
C ALA A 137 11.80 24.12 8.87
N LEU A 138 12.61 24.58 7.91
CA LEU A 138 12.88 23.87 6.65
C LEU A 138 14.38 23.78 6.38
N ILE A 139 14.85 22.60 6.00
CA ILE A 139 16.19 22.36 5.49
C ILE A 139 16.05 21.97 4.02
N CYS A 140 16.44 22.86 3.10
CA CYS A 140 16.37 22.58 1.66
C CYS A 140 17.74 22.17 1.13
N VAL A 141 17.84 21.00 0.50
CA VAL A 141 19.08 20.45 -0.05
C VAL A 141 18.87 20.19 -1.54
N GLY A 142 19.56 20.93 -2.41
CA GLY A 142 19.51 20.73 -3.87
C GLY A 142 20.89 20.42 -4.45
N ILE A 143 20.93 19.58 -5.48
CA ILE A 143 22.18 19.04 -6.04
C ILE A 143 22.64 19.78 -7.34
N LEU A 144 21.81 20.65 -7.94
CA LEU A 144 22.15 21.38 -9.17
C LEU A 144 22.34 22.89 -8.95
N LYS A 145 23.54 23.40 -9.29
CA LYS A 145 23.91 24.84 -9.31
C LYS A 145 23.50 25.52 -10.63
N MET A 146 22.25 25.45 -11.07
CA MET A 146 21.72 26.34 -12.11
C MET A 146 20.22 26.57 -11.85
N GLY A 147 19.85 27.83 -11.61
CA GLY A 147 18.50 28.38 -11.75
C GLY A 147 17.33 27.54 -11.23
N PHE A 148 16.90 27.83 -9.99
CA PHE A 148 15.56 27.59 -9.44
C PHE A 148 14.72 26.43 -10.02
N TYR A 149 14.96 25.15 -9.74
CA TYR A 149 13.89 24.13 -9.89
C TYR A 149 14.15 22.90 -8.99
N CYS A 150 13.05 22.43 -8.37
CA CYS A 150 12.83 21.28 -7.47
C CYS A 150 13.25 21.39 -5.98
N LEU A 151 12.29 21.05 -5.09
CA LEU A 151 12.52 20.39 -3.81
C LEU A 151 12.39 18.89 -4.10
N ILE A 152 12.04 18.04 -3.14
CA ILE A 152 11.23 16.88 -3.49
C ILE A 152 9.91 17.47 -4.05
N HIS A 153 9.97 17.73 -5.37
CA HIS A 153 8.95 17.97 -6.38
C HIS A 153 8.28 19.38 -6.50
N PHE A 154 7.64 19.63 -7.66
CA PHE A 154 6.66 20.69 -8.04
C PHE A 154 5.47 20.01 -8.78
N ASP A 155 4.21 20.51 -8.79
CA ASP A 155 3.77 21.71 -9.53
C ASP A 155 2.65 22.53 -8.85
N LEU A 156 2.75 23.86 -9.03
CA LEU A 156 1.65 24.81 -9.12
C LEU A 156 1.92 25.68 -10.36
N LEU A 157 0.94 25.73 -11.24
CA LEU A 157 0.99 26.21 -12.63
C LEU A 157 1.42 27.69 -12.77
N ILE A 158 2.64 27.97 -13.24
CA ILE A 158 2.95 29.14 -14.08
C ILE A 158 3.87 28.70 -15.22
N SER A 159 3.39 28.89 -16.45
CA SER A 159 3.98 28.48 -17.72
C SER A 159 5.42 28.96 -17.97
N ARG A 160 6.26 28.08 -18.54
CA ARG A 160 6.91 28.32 -19.85
C ARG A 160 7.41 27.02 -20.47
N HIS A 161 6.89 26.77 -21.67
CA HIS A 161 7.46 25.87 -22.67
C HIS A 161 8.97 26.13 -22.83
N ASP A 162 9.78 25.06 -22.68
CA ASP A 162 10.92 24.71 -23.54
C ASP A 162 11.96 23.90 -22.75
N LEU A 163 11.99 22.57 -22.90
CA LEU A 163 13.15 21.77 -22.50
C LEU A 163 13.43 20.63 -23.49
N TYR A 164 14.29 21.00 -24.45
CA TYR A 164 15.42 20.28 -25.03
C TYR A 164 15.49 18.74 -24.99
N LYS A 165 15.52 18.19 -26.21
CA LYS A 165 16.18 16.93 -26.57
C LYS A 165 17.65 16.95 -26.14
N LEU A 166 18.03 16.12 -25.18
CA LEU A 166 19.43 15.68 -25.02
C LEU A 166 19.58 14.26 -25.57
N LYS A 167 20.16 14.19 -26.78
CA LYS A 167 20.78 12.98 -27.33
C LYS A 167 22.11 12.80 -26.61
N GLY A 168 22.34 11.65 -25.99
CA GLY A 168 23.65 11.29 -25.43
C GLY A 168 23.63 10.00 -24.61
N GLU A 169 23.94 8.88 -25.28
CA GLU A 169 24.54 7.63 -24.78
C GLU A 169 23.93 6.94 -23.52
N ASN A 170 23.04 5.97 -23.82
CA ASN A 170 22.83 4.66 -23.17
C ASN A 170 23.56 4.38 -21.84
N LYS A 171 23.03 4.92 -20.74
CA LYS A 171 22.83 4.16 -19.51
C LYS A 171 21.40 4.42 -19.04
N SER A 172 20.52 3.47 -19.30
CA SER A 172 19.15 3.46 -18.78
C SER A 172 19.19 3.25 -17.27
N PHE A 173 19.42 4.31 -16.51
CA PHE A 173 18.73 4.42 -15.24
C PHE A 173 17.25 4.62 -15.62
N ASP A 174 16.50 3.53 -15.64
CA ASP A 174 15.04 3.51 -15.66
C ASP A 174 14.49 4.01 -14.30
N SER A 175 15.14 5.04 -13.73
CA SER A 175 14.73 5.69 -12.50
C SER A 175 13.47 6.48 -12.83
N GLN A 176 12.34 5.86 -12.52
CA GLN A 176 11.04 6.48 -12.51
C GLN A 176 11.15 7.89 -11.90
N PRO A 177 10.78 8.96 -12.62
CA PRO A 177 10.61 10.26 -11.98
C PRO A 177 9.42 10.14 -11.02
N THR A 178 9.71 9.97 -9.74
CA THR A 178 8.71 9.79 -8.68
C THR A 178 8.12 11.15 -8.28
N HIS A 179 7.13 11.69 -8.97
CA HIS A 179 6.58 13.04 -8.70
C HIS A 179 5.90 13.19 -7.31
N MET A 180 6.63 13.57 -6.25
CA MET A 180 6.13 13.53 -4.85
C MET A 180 5.24 14.70 -4.35
N VAL A 181 5.22 15.93 -4.92
CA VAL A 181 4.20 16.95 -4.48
C VAL A 181 2.82 16.59 -4.99
N GLY A 182 2.76 15.84 -6.10
CA GLY A 182 1.51 15.25 -6.58
C GLY A 182 1.02 14.11 -5.69
N TRP A 183 1.76 13.70 -4.66
CA TRP A 183 1.38 12.66 -3.71
C TRP A 183 0.92 13.27 -2.39
N ASN A 184 -0.07 12.63 -1.76
CA ASN A 184 -0.63 13.05 -0.48
C ASN A 184 0.41 13.14 0.66
N LEU A 185 1.47 12.33 0.61
CA LEU A 185 2.53 12.31 1.61
C LEU A 185 3.20 13.68 1.80
N TRP A 186 3.31 14.48 0.73
CA TRP A 186 3.82 15.85 0.85
C TRP A 186 2.92 16.69 1.76
N ASN A 187 1.61 16.68 1.50
CA ASN A 187 0.62 17.41 2.30
C ASN A 187 0.63 16.95 3.77
N LEU A 188 0.75 15.64 4.00
CA LEU A 188 0.83 15.07 5.34
C LEU A 188 2.02 15.63 6.14
N TYR A 189 3.22 15.64 5.55
CA TYR A 189 4.42 16.06 6.27
C TYR A 189 4.54 17.57 6.45
N VAL A 190 3.99 18.38 5.54
CA VAL A 190 3.90 19.85 5.75
C VAL A 190 3.11 20.17 7.03
N GLY A 191 2.08 19.39 7.34
CA GLY A 191 1.32 19.51 8.57
C GLY A 191 2.17 19.41 9.84
N ASN A 192 3.28 18.65 9.83
CA ASN A 192 4.13 18.44 11.00
C ASN A 192 4.82 19.72 11.50
N LEU A 193 4.88 20.80 10.71
CA LEU A 193 5.36 22.10 11.19
C LEU A 193 4.50 22.61 12.36
N MET A 194 3.23 22.21 12.46
CA MET A 194 2.37 22.52 13.62
C MET A 194 2.89 21.91 14.93
N LEU A 195 3.78 20.90 14.85
CA LEU A 195 4.41 20.25 15.99
C LEU A 195 5.79 20.86 16.33
N GLY A 196 6.22 21.89 15.59
CA GLY A 196 7.55 22.49 15.72
C GLY A 196 8.66 21.60 15.17
N SER A 197 8.31 20.64 14.30
CA SER A 197 9.27 19.77 13.65
C SER A 197 9.96 20.49 12.48
N SER A 198 11.22 20.17 12.24
CA SER A 198 11.93 20.60 11.03
C SER A 198 11.66 19.62 9.88
N LEU A 199 11.44 20.14 8.67
CA LEU A 199 11.30 19.31 7.46
C LEU A 199 12.57 19.38 6.62
N LEU A 200 13.14 18.22 6.31
CA LEU A 200 14.20 18.09 5.30
C LEU A 200 13.56 17.91 3.93
N LEU A 201 13.79 18.87 3.06
CA LEU A 201 13.34 18.88 1.67
C LEU A 201 14.55 18.60 0.78
N TYR A 202 14.59 17.41 0.18
CA TYR A 202 15.70 16.96 -0.66
C TYR A 202 15.33 17.06 -2.14
N ASP A 203 16.12 17.75 -2.95
CA ASP A 203 15.99 17.82 -4.40
C ASP A 203 17.16 17.10 -5.08
N GLY A 204 16.86 15.90 -5.55
CA GLY A 204 17.78 15.12 -6.36
C GLY A 204 17.37 13.64 -6.42
N LEU A 205 18.10 12.86 -7.21
CA LEU A 205 17.97 11.40 -7.14
C LEU A 205 18.82 10.90 -5.95
N PRO A 206 18.32 9.94 -5.15
CA PRO A 206 18.99 9.44 -3.95
C PRO A 206 20.47 9.06 -4.14
N CYS A 207 20.85 8.61 -5.33
CA CYS A 207 22.19 8.11 -5.63
C CYS A 207 22.92 8.87 -6.74
N PHE A 208 22.48 10.09 -7.09
CA PHE A 208 23.07 10.84 -8.21
C PHE A 208 24.54 11.19 -7.99
N LEU A 209 24.88 11.72 -6.81
CA LEU A 209 26.24 12.15 -6.48
C LEU A 209 27.16 10.99 -6.12
N SER A 210 26.61 10.01 -5.40
CA SER A 210 27.30 8.78 -5.00
C SER A 210 26.25 7.76 -4.56
N LYS A 211 26.64 6.48 -4.47
CA LYS A 211 25.81 5.42 -3.89
C LYS A 211 25.52 5.60 -2.38
N HIS A 212 26.12 6.60 -1.73
CA HIS A 212 25.94 6.87 -0.30
C HIS A 212 25.17 8.17 -0.04
N ALA A 213 24.99 9.01 -1.07
CA ALA A 213 24.53 10.39 -0.93
C ALA A 213 23.21 10.52 -0.15
N PHE A 214 22.26 9.62 -0.36
CA PHE A 214 21.00 9.58 0.38
C PHE A 214 21.23 9.48 1.91
N TRP A 215 22.02 8.51 2.33
CA TRP A 215 22.31 8.27 3.75
C TRP A 215 23.20 9.36 4.34
N ASP A 216 24.17 9.86 3.58
CA ASP A 216 25.05 10.95 4.00
C ASP A 216 24.27 12.24 4.27
N VAL A 217 23.25 12.54 3.45
CA VAL A 217 22.33 13.66 3.67
C VAL A 217 21.53 13.45 4.95
N MET A 218 20.99 12.25 5.18
CA MET A 218 20.25 11.96 6.41
C MET A 218 21.10 12.15 7.67
N ASP A 219 22.35 11.68 7.65
CA ASP A 219 23.29 11.80 8.77
C ASP A 219 23.71 13.25 9.00
N LYS A 220 24.15 13.94 7.94
CA LYS A 220 24.59 15.34 7.99
C LYS A 220 23.53 16.27 8.58
N TYR A 221 22.27 16.08 8.19
CA TYR A 221 21.14 16.90 8.65
C TYR A 221 20.40 16.29 9.84
N LYS A 222 20.96 15.24 10.46
CA LYS A 222 20.49 14.67 11.73
C LYS A 222 19.02 14.24 11.67
N VAL A 223 18.61 13.63 10.56
CA VAL A 223 17.24 13.19 10.34
C VAL A 223 16.83 12.19 11.42
N THR A 224 15.67 12.42 12.06
CA THR A 224 15.15 11.57 13.14
C THR A 224 14.06 10.60 12.69
N PHE A 225 13.35 10.96 11.62
CA PHE A 225 12.27 10.18 11.01
C PHE A 225 12.42 10.23 9.50
N ALA A 226 12.30 9.08 8.83
CA ALA A 226 12.24 9.01 7.38
C ALA A 226 11.12 8.08 6.94
N PHE A 227 10.34 8.51 5.95
CA PHE A 227 9.48 7.63 5.19
C PHE A 227 10.16 7.29 3.86
N ILE A 228 10.28 5.99 3.57
CA ILE A 228 10.90 5.50 2.34
C ILE A 228 9.93 4.53 1.68
N VAL A 229 9.57 4.78 0.42
CA VAL A 229 8.69 3.89 -0.33
C VAL A 229 9.36 2.52 -0.48
N THR A 230 8.60 1.43 -0.35
CA THR A 230 9.15 0.07 -0.37
C THR A 230 9.95 -0.23 -1.65
N SER A 231 9.54 0.27 -2.82
CA SER A 231 10.26 0.10 -4.09
C SER A 231 11.63 0.77 -4.12
N ILE A 232 11.84 1.83 -3.34
CA ILE A 232 13.15 2.46 -3.18
C ILE A 232 14.04 1.58 -2.29
N ILE A 233 13.49 0.94 -1.26
CA ILE A 233 14.22 -0.05 -0.46
C ILE A 233 14.62 -1.26 -1.30
N ASP A 234 13.72 -1.77 -2.15
CA ASP A 234 14.04 -2.85 -3.12
C ASP A 234 15.23 -2.45 -4.01
N THR A 235 15.26 -1.19 -4.47
CA THR A 235 16.37 -0.66 -5.28
C THR A 235 17.67 -0.59 -4.45
N PHE A 236 17.58 -0.07 -3.23
CA PHE A 236 18.74 0.04 -2.34
C PHE A 236 19.34 -1.32 -2.01
N GLU A 237 18.49 -2.32 -1.78
CA GLU A 237 18.93 -3.69 -1.55
C GLU A 237 19.64 -4.27 -2.77
N LYS A 238 19.02 -4.18 -3.95
CA LYS A 238 19.55 -4.74 -5.20
C LYS A 238 20.88 -4.11 -5.63
N GLU A 239 21.03 -2.81 -5.43
CA GLU A 239 22.23 -2.06 -5.81
C GLU A 239 23.24 -1.91 -4.66
N ASP A 240 22.97 -2.53 -3.49
CA ASP A 240 23.80 -2.45 -2.28
C ASP A 240 24.09 -1.00 -1.85
N ILE A 241 23.06 -0.15 -1.89
CA ILE A 241 23.07 1.26 -1.48
C ILE A 241 22.90 1.33 0.04
N VAL A 242 24.03 1.27 0.74
CA VAL A 242 24.11 1.29 2.20
C VAL A 242 24.77 2.57 2.70
N PRO A 243 24.62 2.94 3.98
CA PRO A 243 25.38 4.03 4.59
C PRO A 243 26.90 3.87 4.38
N ALA A 244 27.62 4.97 4.18
CA ALA A 244 29.08 4.95 4.16
C ALA A 244 29.63 4.49 5.53
N PRO A 245 30.87 3.96 5.62
CA PRO A 245 31.42 3.45 6.89
C PRO A 245 31.44 4.46 8.06
N ASP A 246 31.56 5.74 7.74
CA ASP A 246 31.55 6.88 8.66
C ASP A 246 30.14 7.47 8.92
N CYS A 247 29.15 7.14 8.08
CA CYS A 247 27.74 7.53 8.26
C CYS A 247 27.11 6.67 9.37
N LYS A 248 26.79 7.28 10.52
CA LYS A 248 26.31 6.55 11.71
C LYS A 248 24.80 6.61 11.92
N LEU A 249 24.12 7.58 11.31
CA LEU A 249 22.68 7.81 11.45
C LEU A 249 22.26 7.88 12.93
N GLU A 250 23.08 8.53 13.77
CA GLU A 250 22.93 8.53 15.23
C GLU A 250 21.58 9.09 15.69
N HIS A 251 21.05 10.05 14.93
CA HIS A 251 19.80 10.72 15.24
C HIS A 251 18.56 10.00 14.68
N LEU A 252 18.73 9.04 13.77
CA LEU A 252 17.62 8.35 13.11
C LEU A 252 16.95 7.36 14.07
N LYS A 253 15.69 7.62 14.41
CA LYS A 253 14.91 6.83 15.38
C LYS A 253 13.89 5.92 14.72
N LEU A 254 13.31 6.36 13.60
CA LEU A 254 12.21 5.69 12.92
C LEU A 254 12.40 5.74 11.41
N ILE A 255 12.38 4.57 10.78
CA ILE A 255 12.16 4.42 9.34
C ILE A 255 10.78 3.84 9.13
N SER A 256 9.93 4.58 8.44
CA SER A 256 8.63 4.11 7.99
C SER A 256 8.71 3.69 6.52
N ILE A 257 8.06 2.58 6.19
CA ILE A 257 7.99 2.06 4.82
C ILE A 257 6.54 1.76 4.43
N GLY A 258 6.22 1.83 3.14
CA GLY A 258 4.87 1.61 2.66
C GLY A 258 4.64 2.05 1.22
N ALA A 259 3.38 2.38 0.90
CA ALA A 259 2.85 2.65 -0.45
C ALA A 259 2.85 1.46 -1.43
N SER A 260 3.42 0.32 -1.03
CA SER A 260 3.29 -1.00 -1.68
C SER A 260 3.55 -2.10 -0.64
N PRO A 261 3.13 -3.36 -0.89
CA PRO A 261 3.30 -4.45 0.07
C PRO A 261 4.75 -4.59 0.55
N VAL A 262 4.94 -4.64 1.87
CA VAL A 262 6.26 -4.68 2.51
C VAL A 262 6.75 -6.12 2.63
N LYS A 263 7.92 -6.42 2.07
CA LYS A 263 8.55 -7.75 2.14
C LYS A 263 9.45 -7.86 3.37
N LEU A 264 9.64 -9.09 3.84
CA LEU A 264 10.56 -9.38 4.95
C LEU A 264 11.99 -8.93 4.64
N GLN A 265 12.40 -9.09 3.37
CA GLN A 265 13.70 -8.67 2.85
C GLN A 265 13.94 -7.17 3.03
N ASN A 266 12.91 -6.33 2.85
CA ASN A 266 13.03 -4.88 3.05
C ASN A 266 13.37 -4.54 4.50
N VAL A 267 12.70 -5.20 5.45
CA VAL A 267 12.94 -5.03 6.88
C VAL A 267 14.33 -5.55 7.25
N ASP A 268 14.72 -6.71 6.70
CA ASP A 268 16.05 -7.31 6.91
C ASP A 268 17.16 -6.41 6.40
N PHE A 269 17.01 -5.85 5.20
CA PHE A 269 17.95 -4.89 4.64
C PHE A 269 18.16 -3.69 5.57
N ILE A 270 17.06 -3.09 6.06
CA ILE A 270 17.15 -1.94 6.97
C ILE A 270 17.87 -2.33 8.27
N LEU A 271 17.44 -3.39 8.93
CA LEU A 271 17.99 -3.78 10.24
C LEU A 271 19.40 -4.36 10.16
N GLN A 272 19.79 -5.00 9.05
CA GLN A 272 21.10 -5.65 8.94
C GLN A 272 22.15 -4.74 8.28
N LYS A 273 21.74 -3.96 7.27
CA LYS A 273 22.68 -3.17 6.44
C LYS A 273 22.61 -1.66 6.66
N VAL A 274 21.49 -1.13 7.17
CA VAL A 274 21.32 0.32 7.38
C VAL A 274 21.53 0.70 8.84
N LYS A 275 20.65 0.25 9.75
CA LYS A 275 20.68 0.59 11.17
C LYS A 275 19.98 -0.47 12.03
N PRO A 276 20.72 -1.29 12.82
CA PRO A 276 20.14 -2.40 13.58
C PRO A 276 19.18 -2.04 14.71
N ASP A 277 19.26 -0.82 15.25
CA ASP A 277 18.52 -0.39 16.44
C ASP A 277 17.40 0.62 16.14
N VAL A 278 17.11 0.89 14.87
CA VAL A 278 16.04 1.79 14.42
C VAL A 278 14.67 1.13 14.57
N PHE A 279 13.64 1.91 14.91
CA PHE A 279 12.28 1.43 14.78
C PHE A 279 11.93 1.36 13.29
N VAL A 280 11.46 0.20 12.82
CA VAL A 280 10.94 0.04 11.46
C VAL A 280 9.44 -0.18 11.54
N GLY A 281 8.67 0.66 10.87
CA GLY A 281 7.20 0.58 10.88
C GLY A 281 6.60 0.61 9.48
N CYS A 282 5.55 -0.17 9.25
CA CYS A 282 4.80 -0.12 7.99
C CYS A 282 3.63 0.87 8.12
N LEU A 283 3.49 1.81 7.17
CA LEU A 283 2.35 2.72 7.10
C LEU A 283 1.40 2.38 5.97
N TYR A 284 0.12 2.54 6.27
CA TYR A 284 -0.98 2.48 5.34
C TYR A 284 -1.83 3.75 5.40
N GLY A 285 -2.07 4.30 4.22
CA GLY A 285 -2.78 5.55 4.03
C GLY A 285 -3.28 5.70 2.61
N ALA A 286 -4.04 6.76 2.40
CA ALA A 286 -4.76 6.98 1.16
C ALA A 286 -4.86 8.48 0.85
N THR A 287 -5.01 8.80 -0.43
CA THR A 287 -5.10 10.20 -0.88
C THR A 287 -6.39 10.85 -0.39
N GLU A 288 -7.45 10.06 -0.31
CA GLU A 288 -8.81 10.41 0.07
C GLU A 288 -8.87 11.06 1.46
N VAL A 289 -7.94 10.69 2.35
CA VAL A 289 -7.84 11.25 3.71
C VAL A 289 -6.60 12.12 3.94
N ILE A 290 -5.84 12.41 2.87
CA ILE A 290 -4.61 13.20 2.91
C ILE A 290 -3.70 12.77 4.08
N GLY A 291 -3.56 11.44 4.26
CA GLY A 291 -2.94 10.92 5.46
C GLY A 291 -2.95 9.40 5.56
N VAL A 292 -2.90 8.92 6.79
CA VAL A 292 -2.78 7.50 7.13
C VAL A 292 -3.97 7.02 7.94
N PHE A 293 -4.40 5.79 7.67
CA PHE A 293 -5.40 5.08 8.49
C PHE A 293 -4.73 4.29 9.62
N SER A 294 -3.44 3.96 9.46
CA SER A 294 -2.64 3.26 10.46
C SER A 294 -1.74 4.20 11.26
N GLY A 295 -1.29 3.74 12.42
CA GLY A 295 -0.33 4.45 13.26
C GLY A 295 0.80 3.54 13.75
N PHE A 296 1.59 4.10 14.66
CA PHE A 296 2.63 3.37 15.39
C PHE A 296 2.44 3.55 16.89
N ASP A 297 2.73 2.49 17.64
CA ASP A 297 2.96 2.56 19.07
C ASP A 297 4.34 2.01 19.39
N TYR A 298 5.24 2.90 19.83
CA TYR A 298 6.59 2.54 20.24
C TYR A 298 6.62 1.49 21.36
N ASN A 299 5.55 1.43 22.16
CA ASN A 299 5.45 0.58 23.33
C ASN A 299 4.71 -0.74 23.07
N SER A 300 4.26 -0.98 21.84
CA SER A 300 3.68 -2.26 21.43
C SER A 300 4.70 -3.06 20.60
N PRO A 301 4.60 -4.40 20.59
CA PRO A 301 5.40 -5.23 19.70
C PRO A 301 5.22 -4.80 18.24
N VAL A 302 6.30 -4.86 17.46
CA VAL A 302 6.25 -4.72 16.00
C VAL A 302 6.68 -6.03 15.38
N TYR A 303 5.94 -6.44 14.36
CA TYR A 303 6.19 -7.65 13.61
C TYR A 303 6.58 -7.28 12.17
N SER A 304 7.60 -7.96 11.63
CA SER A 304 8.10 -7.70 10.29
C SER A 304 7.00 -7.84 9.24
N SER A 305 6.96 -6.93 8.25
CA SER A 305 5.99 -6.90 7.15
C SER A 305 4.53 -6.59 7.53
N GLU A 306 4.22 -6.42 8.81
CA GLU A 306 2.88 -6.03 9.26
C GLU A 306 2.80 -4.52 9.51
N ILE A 307 1.65 -3.95 9.17
CA ILE A 307 1.22 -2.67 9.71
C ILE A 307 0.81 -2.92 11.16
N GLN A 308 1.48 -2.24 12.08
CA GLN A 308 1.42 -2.54 13.50
C GLN A 308 0.00 -2.41 14.08
N CYS A 309 -0.65 -1.28 13.84
CA CYS A 309 -1.97 -0.98 14.40
C CYS A 309 -2.71 0.09 13.60
N PRO A 310 -4.05 0.14 13.67
CA PRO A 310 -4.84 1.29 13.22
C PRO A 310 -4.44 2.56 13.96
N ALA A 311 -4.60 3.72 13.34
CA ALA A 311 -4.48 4.99 14.05
C ALA A 311 -5.62 5.16 15.07
N LEU A 312 -5.39 5.96 16.11
CA LEU A 312 -6.45 6.31 17.06
C LEU A 312 -7.60 7.06 16.36
N GLY A 313 -8.82 6.82 16.80
CA GLY A 313 -10.04 7.35 16.19
C GLY A 313 -10.44 6.67 14.87
N VAL A 314 -9.62 5.74 14.35
CA VAL A 314 -9.87 5.02 13.09
C VAL A 314 -10.16 3.55 13.36
N ASP A 315 -11.38 3.12 13.10
CA ASP A 315 -11.82 1.73 13.21
C ASP A 315 -11.66 1.01 11.87
N ILE A 316 -10.48 0.41 11.66
CA ILE A 316 -10.22 -0.44 10.49
C ILE A 316 -10.78 -1.84 10.75
N ARG A 317 -11.60 -2.33 9.81
CA ARG A 317 -12.13 -3.69 9.81
C ARG A 317 -11.94 -4.34 8.45
N ILE A 318 -11.95 -5.67 8.43
CA ILE A 318 -11.95 -6.47 7.19
C ILE A 318 -13.33 -7.10 7.05
N PHE A 319 -14.03 -6.85 5.94
CA PHE A 319 -15.35 -7.39 5.65
C PHE A 319 -15.29 -8.51 4.61
N ASP A 320 -16.08 -9.56 4.81
CA ASP A 320 -16.38 -10.54 3.75
C ASP A 320 -17.36 -9.98 2.70
N ASP A 321 -17.69 -10.78 1.69
CA ASP A 321 -18.60 -10.36 0.61
C ASP A 321 -20.03 -10.08 1.14
N GLU A 322 -20.40 -10.66 2.29
CA GLU A 322 -21.67 -10.44 2.98
C GLU A 322 -21.67 -9.22 3.93
N GLY A 323 -20.52 -8.56 4.11
CA GLY A 323 -20.38 -7.38 4.96
C GLY A 323 -20.18 -7.69 6.45
N ASN A 324 -19.81 -8.93 6.80
CA ASN A 324 -19.46 -9.29 8.17
C ASN A 324 -17.99 -9.00 8.44
N SER A 325 -17.69 -8.46 9.62
CA SER A 325 -16.31 -8.27 10.07
C SER A 325 -15.63 -9.61 10.35
N ILE A 326 -14.48 -9.84 9.72
CA ILE A 326 -13.70 -11.08 9.80
C ILE A 326 -12.25 -10.80 10.25
N VAL A 327 -11.62 -11.81 10.85
CA VAL A 327 -10.20 -11.81 11.26
C VAL A 327 -9.59 -13.15 10.87
N GLY A 328 -8.32 -13.17 10.46
CA GLY A 328 -7.64 -14.39 10.00
C GLY A 328 -8.04 -14.85 8.59
N LYS A 329 -8.85 -14.07 7.88
CA LYS A 329 -9.22 -14.25 6.47
C LYS A 329 -9.09 -12.91 5.75
N SER A 330 -8.78 -12.95 4.45
CA SER A 330 -8.70 -11.73 3.66
C SER A 330 -10.09 -11.26 3.25
N GLY A 331 -10.24 -9.95 3.07
CA GLY A 331 -11.49 -9.32 2.65
C GLY A 331 -11.30 -7.84 2.36
N GLU A 332 -12.41 -7.13 2.21
CA GLU A 332 -12.43 -5.68 1.99
C GLU A 332 -12.00 -4.93 3.24
N LEU A 333 -11.00 -4.06 3.13
CA LEU A 333 -10.70 -3.07 4.16
C LEU A 333 -11.77 -1.98 4.18
N VAL A 334 -12.41 -1.83 5.34
CA VAL A 334 -13.40 -0.77 5.59
C VAL A 334 -13.00 0.08 6.79
N ILE A 335 -13.42 1.35 6.79
CA ILE A 335 -13.33 2.24 7.94
C ILE A 335 -14.74 2.44 8.51
N ALA A 336 -14.92 2.01 9.76
CA ALA A 336 -16.22 1.96 10.42
C ALA A 336 -16.50 3.13 11.37
N THR A 337 -15.53 4.04 11.56
CA THR A 337 -15.72 5.29 12.30
C THR A 337 -15.58 6.52 11.41
N PRO A 338 -16.32 7.60 11.71
CA PRO A 338 -16.06 8.91 11.13
C PRO A 338 -14.65 9.39 11.48
N THR A 339 -14.01 10.07 10.54
CA THR A 339 -12.72 10.73 10.77
C THR A 339 -12.77 12.19 10.28
N PRO A 340 -12.08 13.14 10.93
CA PRO A 340 -12.04 14.54 10.49
C PRO A 340 -11.39 14.74 9.13
N SER A 341 -10.60 13.77 8.67
CA SER A 341 -9.89 13.82 7.40
C SER A 341 -10.69 13.23 6.23
N PHE A 342 -11.89 12.68 6.45
CA PHE A 342 -12.73 12.27 5.33
C PHE A 342 -13.03 13.46 4.40
N PRO A 343 -13.10 13.20 3.08
CA PRO A 343 -13.34 14.26 2.11
C PRO A 343 -14.73 14.86 2.34
N VAL A 344 -14.80 16.19 2.31
CA VAL A 344 -16.07 16.93 2.44
C VAL A 344 -17.00 16.64 1.26
N SER A 345 -16.45 16.60 0.05
CA SER A 345 -17.16 16.27 -1.18
C SER A 345 -16.15 15.91 -2.29
N VAL A 346 -16.66 15.35 -3.39
CA VAL A 346 -15.93 15.28 -4.66
C VAL A 346 -16.29 16.51 -5.50
N TRP A 347 -15.29 17.20 -6.04
CA TRP A 347 -15.54 18.34 -6.92
C TRP A 347 -16.23 17.88 -8.22
N ASN A 348 -17.20 18.66 -8.73
CA ASN A 348 -18.09 18.27 -9.83
C ASN A 348 -18.85 16.95 -9.57
N ASP A 349 -19.30 16.75 -8.34
CA ASP A 349 -20.17 15.66 -7.89
C ASP A 349 -21.39 16.26 -7.17
N GLU A 350 -22.17 17.07 -7.88
CA GLU A 350 -23.26 17.88 -7.30
C GLU A 350 -24.35 17.04 -6.64
N ASP A 351 -24.61 15.83 -7.17
CA ASP A 351 -25.58 14.87 -6.61
C ASP A 351 -24.94 13.89 -5.61
N GLY A 352 -23.62 13.95 -5.41
CA GLY A 352 -22.86 13.06 -4.53
C GLY A 352 -22.74 11.61 -5.02
N SER A 353 -23.16 11.32 -6.26
CA SER A 353 -23.19 9.97 -6.80
C SER A 353 -21.81 9.33 -6.88
N LYS A 354 -20.77 10.07 -7.27
CA LYS A 354 -19.40 9.52 -7.36
C LYS A 354 -18.87 9.14 -6.00
N MET A 355 -19.04 9.99 -4.98
CA MET A 355 -18.63 9.66 -3.62
C MET A 355 -19.39 8.43 -3.09
N GLN A 356 -20.70 8.39 -3.33
CA GLN A 356 -21.55 7.28 -2.92
C GLN A 356 -21.12 5.96 -3.58
N ASP A 357 -21.03 5.96 -4.91
CA ASP A 357 -20.70 4.77 -5.70
C ASP A 357 -19.30 4.26 -5.40
N THR A 358 -18.34 5.16 -5.17
CA THR A 358 -16.93 4.79 -4.97
C THR A 358 -16.67 4.22 -3.58
N TYR A 359 -17.25 4.79 -2.51
CA TYR A 359 -16.82 4.49 -1.14
C TYR A 359 -17.94 4.03 -0.19
N LEU A 360 -19.21 4.32 -0.47
CA LEU A 360 -20.30 4.18 0.52
C LEU A 360 -21.41 3.22 0.09
N SER A 361 -21.38 2.74 -1.16
CA SER A 361 -22.42 1.88 -1.74
C SER A 361 -22.20 0.40 -1.43
N LYS A 362 -20.94 -0.03 -1.28
CA LYS A 362 -20.56 -1.44 -1.15
C LYS A 362 -21.11 -2.07 0.12
N PHE A 363 -21.03 -1.35 1.24
CA PHE A 363 -21.50 -1.81 2.53
C PHE A 363 -22.21 -0.67 3.27
N PRO A 364 -23.29 -0.97 4.02
CA PRO A 364 -24.03 0.06 4.72
C PRO A 364 -23.18 0.70 5.83
N ASN A 365 -23.19 2.04 5.85
CA ASN A 365 -22.65 2.87 6.93
C ASN A 365 -21.15 2.66 7.27
N VAL A 366 -20.34 2.30 6.27
CA VAL A 366 -18.88 2.25 6.38
C VAL A 366 -18.25 2.84 5.13
N TRP A 367 -16.97 3.20 5.21
CA TRP A 367 -16.17 3.62 4.07
C TRP A 367 -15.40 2.41 3.53
N ALA A 368 -15.72 1.95 2.33
CA ALA A 368 -15.01 0.88 1.65
C ALA A 368 -13.80 1.45 0.89
N GLN A 369 -12.60 1.01 1.26
CA GLN A 369 -11.35 1.62 0.79
C GLN A 369 -10.87 1.05 -0.56
N SER A 370 -11.52 0.00 -1.07
CA SER A 370 -11.16 -0.73 -2.28
C SER A 370 -9.80 -1.42 -2.20
N ASP A 371 -9.40 -1.83 -0.99
CA ASP A 371 -8.17 -2.56 -0.70
C ASP A 371 -8.50 -3.91 -0.06
N GLU A 372 -7.86 -4.96 -0.56
CA GLU A 372 -7.89 -6.30 0.00
C GLU A 372 -6.86 -6.39 1.12
N ALA A 373 -7.28 -6.76 2.32
CA ALA A 373 -6.41 -6.83 3.48
C ALA A 373 -6.74 -8.00 4.39
N TRP A 374 -5.80 -8.30 5.29
CA TRP A 374 -5.88 -9.37 6.25
C TRP A 374 -5.37 -8.89 7.61
N ILE A 375 -6.05 -9.29 8.69
CA ILE A 375 -5.62 -9.04 10.06
C ILE A 375 -5.20 -10.36 10.69
N ASP A 376 -3.99 -10.38 11.24
CA ASP A 376 -3.46 -11.55 11.96
C ASP A 376 -4.22 -11.74 13.28
N PRO A 377 -4.79 -12.94 13.53
CA PRO A 377 -5.57 -13.20 14.75
C PRO A 377 -4.73 -13.23 16.04
N LYS A 378 -3.40 -13.37 15.94
CA LYS A 378 -2.46 -13.42 17.06
C LYS A 378 -1.81 -12.07 17.32
N THR A 379 -1.23 -11.44 16.29
CA THR A 379 -0.50 -10.17 16.46
C THR A 379 -1.41 -8.95 16.38
N ARG A 380 -2.59 -9.09 15.75
CA ARG A 380 -3.50 -8.01 15.33
C ARG A 380 -2.89 -7.04 14.31
N GLY A 381 -1.71 -7.36 13.79
CA GLY A 381 -1.09 -6.63 12.69
C GLY A 381 -1.88 -6.85 11.40
N MET A 382 -1.76 -5.89 10.47
CA MET A 382 -2.48 -5.92 9.21
C MET A 382 -1.53 -6.01 8.02
N ILE A 383 -1.94 -6.76 7.01
CA ILE A 383 -1.27 -6.84 5.71
C ILE A 383 -2.25 -6.34 4.66
N ILE A 384 -1.82 -5.36 3.87
CA ILE A 384 -2.52 -4.95 2.65
C ILE A 384 -1.99 -5.80 1.51
N ILE A 385 -2.88 -6.56 0.89
CA ILE A 385 -2.54 -7.56 -0.12
C ILE A 385 -2.51 -6.90 -1.51
N GLY A 386 -3.51 -6.08 -1.81
CA GLY A 386 -3.66 -5.42 -3.10
C GLY A 386 -5.02 -4.73 -3.25
N ARG A 387 -5.39 -4.39 -4.47
CA ARG A 387 -6.66 -3.69 -4.74
C ARG A 387 -7.85 -4.67 -4.82
N SER A 388 -8.90 -4.43 -4.04
CA SER A 388 -10.06 -5.34 -4.00
C SER A 388 -10.97 -5.20 -5.21
N ASP A 389 -11.00 -4.03 -5.85
CA ASP A 389 -11.72 -3.75 -7.11
C ASP A 389 -11.19 -4.60 -8.30
N ASN A 390 -9.95 -5.08 -8.20
CA ASN A 390 -9.27 -5.93 -9.15
C ASN A 390 -9.13 -7.38 -8.68
N THR A 391 -9.91 -7.81 -7.67
CA THR A 391 -9.96 -9.20 -7.25
C THR A 391 -10.36 -10.14 -8.38
N ILE A 392 -9.72 -11.30 -8.38
CA ILE A 392 -9.90 -12.39 -9.33
C ILE A 392 -10.54 -13.55 -8.57
N LYS A 393 -11.69 -14.02 -9.05
CA LYS A 393 -12.31 -15.27 -8.60
C LYS A 393 -12.03 -16.35 -9.63
N GLN A 394 -11.24 -17.35 -9.28
CA GLN A 394 -10.87 -18.46 -10.16
C GLN A 394 -10.80 -19.77 -9.36
N HIS A 395 -11.45 -20.82 -9.86
CA HIS A 395 -11.49 -22.13 -9.20
C HIS A 395 -12.06 -22.08 -7.77
N GLY A 396 -12.98 -21.15 -7.49
CA GLY A 396 -13.53 -20.94 -6.15
C GLY A 396 -12.57 -20.25 -5.16
N GLU A 397 -11.37 -19.87 -5.60
CA GLU A 397 -10.44 -19.04 -4.83
C GLU A 397 -10.57 -17.58 -5.25
N ARG A 398 -10.44 -16.67 -4.27
CA ARG A 398 -10.46 -15.22 -4.45
C ARG A 398 -9.06 -14.70 -4.11
N PHE A 399 -8.42 -14.03 -5.06
CA PHE A 399 -7.07 -13.48 -4.90
C PHE A 399 -6.91 -12.16 -5.66
N VAL A 400 -5.78 -11.48 -5.47
CA VAL A 400 -5.45 -10.23 -6.17
C VAL A 400 -4.26 -10.40 -7.10
N SER A 401 -4.16 -9.53 -8.11
CA SER A 401 -3.09 -9.56 -9.10
C SER A 401 -1.69 -9.38 -8.50
N GLU A 402 -1.59 -8.64 -7.39
CA GLU A 402 -0.35 -8.43 -6.65
C GLU A 402 0.31 -9.73 -6.18
N GLU A 403 -0.47 -10.76 -5.86
CA GLU A 403 0.06 -12.07 -5.46
C GLU A 403 0.78 -12.74 -6.65
N ILE A 404 0.23 -12.64 -7.86
CA ILE A 404 0.87 -13.15 -9.08
C ILE A 404 2.14 -12.36 -9.37
N TYR A 405 2.10 -11.03 -9.28
CA TYR A 405 3.28 -10.19 -9.50
C TYR A 405 4.40 -10.53 -8.52
N TRP A 406 4.05 -10.75 -7.25
CA TRP A 406 4.98 -11.18 -6.22
C TRP A 406 5.58 -12.55 -6.56
N ALA A 407 4.79 -13.51 -7.01
CA ALA A 407 5.29 -14.84 -7.34
C ALA A 407 6.33 -14.83 -8.48
N ILE A 408 6.17 -13.96 -9.48
CA ILE A 408 7.02 -13.92 -10.68
C ILE A 408 8.07 -12.81 -10.68
N HIS A 409 8.24 -12.08 -9.57
CA HIS A 409 9.06 -10.85 -9.53
C HIS A 409 10.55 -11.06 -9.85
N ASP A 410 11.08 -12.26 -9.63
CA ASP A 410 12.48 -12.65 -9.85
C ASP A 410 12.69 -13.40 -11.18
N VAL A 411 11.67 -13.47 -12.03
CA VAL A 411 11.79 -14.04 -13.37
C VAL A 411 12.48 -13.03 -14.29
N GLU A 412 13.79 -13.19 -14.46
CA GLU A 412 14.66 -12.21 -15.12
C GLU A 412 14.26 -11.87 -16.56
N GLU A 413 13.60 -12.76 -17.29
CA GLU A 413 13.20 -12.54 -18.69
C GLU A 413 11.98 -11.60 -18.83
N ILE A 414 11.21 -11.43 -17.75
CA ILE A 414 10.03 -10.55 -17.73
C ILE A 414 10.50 -9.12 -17.43
N ALA A 415 10.12 -8.19 -18.30
CA ALA A 415 10.34 -6.77 -18.10
C ALA A 415 9.26 -6.15 -17.22
N ASP A 416 8.00 -6.53 -17.45
CA ASP A 416 6.84 -6.06 -16.67
C ASP A 416 5.63 -6.99 -16.89
N SER A 417 4.57 -6.85 -16.09
CA SER A 417 3.36 -7.66 -16.20
C SER A 417 2.12 -6.91 -15.71
N ILE A 418 0.95 -7.32 -16.21
CA ILE A 418 -0.36 -6.90 -15.68
C ILE A 418 -1.33 -8.08 -15.72
N CYS A 419 -2.02 -8.34 -14.62
CA CYS A 419 -2.97 -9.43 -14.48
C CYS A 419 -4.36 -8.86 -14.18
N VAL A 420 -5.39 -9.41 -14.84
CA VAL A 420 -6.77 -8.96 -14.65
C VAL A 420 -7.75 -10.14 -14.60
N ALA A 421 -8.88 -9.91 -13.94
CA ALA A 421 -10.01 -10.82 -13.99
C ALA A 421 -10.78 -10.66 -15.30
N GLN A 422 -11.03 -11.77 -15.99
CA GLN A 422 -12.09 -11.87 -16.99
C GLN A 422 -13.29 -12.61 -16.39
N SER A 423 -14.48 -12.03 -16.50
CA SER A 423 -15.75 -12.58 -16.01
C SER A 423 -16.44 -13.37 -17.12
N ASN A 424 -17.09 -14.47 -16.77
CA ASN A 424 -17.99 -15.21 -17.65
C ASN A 424 -19.48 -14.82 -17.42
N GLY A 425 -19.75 -13.76 -16.65
CA GLY A 425 -21.10 -13.31 -16.30
C GLY A 425 -21.82 -14.11 -15.22
N SER A 426 -21.27 -15.23 -14.73
CA SER A 426 -21.90 -16.11 -13.73
C SER A 426 -21.35 -15.96 -12.30
N GLY A 427 -20.45 -15.00 -12.06
CA GLY A 427 -19.83 -14.73 -10.75
C GLY A 427 -18.44 -15.32 -10.56
N ASP A 428 -18.10 -16.37 -11.32
CA ASP A 428 -16.73 -16.88 -11.45
C ASP A 428 -16.02 -16.26 -12.67
N GLY A 429 -14.69 -16.24 -12.63
CA GLY A 429 -13.87 -15.70 -13.69
C GLY A 429 -12.63 -16.52 -13.97
N ARG A 430 -11.71 -15.91 -14.72
CA ARG A 430 -10.35 -16.41 -14.91
C ARG A 430 -9.34 -15.28 -14.79
N ALA A 431 -8.15 -15.61 -14.29
CA ALA A 431 -6.99 -14.75 -14.40
C ALA A 431 -6.47 -14.74 -15.84
N VAL A 432 -6.22 -13.54 -16.36
CA VAL A 432 -5.52 -13.29 -17.62
C VAL A 432 -4.27 -12.48 -17.29
N LEU A 433 -3.10 -13.10 -17.47
CA LEU A 433 -1.81 -12.47 -17.23
C LEU A 433 -1.21 -12.00 -18.56
N PHE A 434 -0.91 -10.72 -18.65
CA PHE A 434 -0.16 -10.15 -19.75
C PHE A 434 1.28 -9.88 -19.31
N VAL A 435 2.25 -10.29 -20.12
CA VAL A 435 3.68 -10.11 -19.83
C VAL A 435 4.37 -9.31 -20.93
N LYS A 436 5.15 -8.31 -20.52
CA LYS A 436 6.10 -7.60 -21.37
C LYS A 436 7.46 -8.29 -21.19
N MET A 437 7.99 -8.87 -22.26
CA MET A 437 9.29 -9.54 -22.22
C MET A 437 10.43 -8.53 -22.37
N LYS A 438 11.60 -8.82 -21.78
CA LYS A 438 12.83 -8.06 -22.07
C LYS A 438 13.27 -8.26 -23.52
N ASN A 439 14.02 -7.29 -24.04
CA ASN A 439 14.57 -7.37 -25.40
C ASN A 439 15.36 -8.68 -25.58
N GLY A 440 15.07 -9.41 -26.66
CA GLY A 440 15.69 -10.71 -26.96
C GLY A 440 14.97 -11.92 -26.37
N HIS A 441 13.96 -11.73 -25.53
CA HIS A 441 13.13 -12.80 -24.97
C HIS A 441 11.72 -12.79 -25.59
N VAL A 442 11.10 -13.96 -25.65
CA VAL A 442 9.74 -14.16 -26.17
C VAL A 442 8.95 -15.05 -25.23
N LEU A 443 7.63 -14.89 -25.20
CA LEU A 443 6.73 -15.79 -24.49
C LEU A 443 6.44 -17.01 -25.38
N ASP A 444 7.31 -18.01 -25.31
CA ASP A 444 7.07 -19.33 -25.88
C ASP A 444 6.53 -20.31 -24.83
N LYS A 445 6.35 -21.58 -25.22
CA LYS A 445 5.82 -22.62 -24.33
C LYS A 445 6.70 -22.87 -23.10
N ASP A 446 8.02 -22.79 -23.27
CA ASP A 446 8.97 -23.04 -22.18
C ASP A 446 8.92 -21.87 -21.19
N MET A 447 8.81 -20.64 -21.69
CA MET A 447 8.63 -19.45 -20.87
C MET A 447 7.28 -19.46 -20.14
N THR A 448 6.19 -19.86 -20.80
CA THR A 448 4.88 -20.05 -20.15
C THR A 448 4.98 -21.07 -19.02
N PHE A 449 5.58 -22.24 -19.27
CA PHE A 449 5.76 -23.27 -18.26
C PHE A 449 6.61 -22.77 -17.07
N LYS A 450 7.68 -22.02 -17.34
CA LYS A 450 8.51 -21.40 -16.30
C LYS A 450 7.70 -20.46 -15.39
N ILE A 451 6.82 -19.64 -15.97
CA ILE A 451 5.93 -18.74 -15.21
C ILE A 451 4.97 -19.56 -14.34
N GLU A 452 4.31 -20.56 -14.91
CA GLU A 452 3.36 -21.42 -14.20
C GLU A 452 4.02 -22.19 -13.05
N GLU A 453 5.20 -22.76 -13.29
CA GLU A 453 6.00 -23.46 -12.27
C GLU A 453 6.39 -22.53 -11.13
N LYS A 454 6.79 -21.30 -11.47
CA LYS A 454 7.16 -20.30 -10.47
C LYS A 454 5.96 -19.91 -9.60
N ILE A 455 4.80 -19.65 -10.21
CA ILE A 455 3.55 -19.37 -9.48
C ILE A 455 3.17 -20.57 -8.59
N LEU A 456 3.27 -21.80 -9.10
CA LEU A 456 2.96 -23.01 -8.33
C LEU A 456 3.90 -23.21 -7.14
N LYS A 457 5.18 -22.89 -7.30
CA LYS A 457 6.20 -23.04 -6.27
C LYS A 457 5.98 -22.06 -5.11
N GLU A 458 5.71 -20.81 -5.46
CA GLU A 458 5.58 -19.73 -4.47
C GLU A 458 4.17 -19.73 -3.85
N LEU A 459 3.12 -19.94 -4.66
CA LEU A 459 1.71 -19.93 -4.25
C LEU A 459 1.10 -21.35 -4.32
N THR A 460 0.00 -21.52 -5.08
CA THR A 460 -0.66 -22.80 -5.33
C THR A 460 -1.18 -22.88 -6.78
N ILE A 461 -1.61 -24.07 -7.20
CA ILE A 461 -2.14 -24.32 -8.54
C ILE A 461 -3.34 -23.42 -8.90
N PHE A 462 -4.12 -22.96 -7.91
CA PHE A 462 -5.31 -22.15 -8.15
C PHE A 462 -5.00 -20.72 -8.65
N TYR A 463 -3.77 -20.25 -8.41
CA TYR A 463 -3.29 -18.92 -8.79
C TYR A 463 -2.70 -18.89 -10.20
N ILE A 464 -2.50 -20.05 -10.84
CA ILE A 464 -1.97 -20.11 -12.21
C ILE A 464 -2.99 -19.46 -13.16
N PRO A 465 -2.62 -18.39 -13.89
CA PRO A 465 -3.52 -17.76 -14.85
C PRO A 465 -3.96 -18.74 -15.93
N LYS A 466 -5.26 -18.77 -16.26
CA LYS A 466 -5.75 -19.63 -17.35
C LYS A 466 -5.26 -19.18 -18.72
N VAL A 467 -4.89 -17.91 -18.84
CA VAL A 467 -4.39 -17.33 -20.08
C VAL A 467 -3.18 -16.46 -19.76
N ILE A 468 -2.05 -16.71 -20.44
CA ILE A 468 -0.83 -15.92 -20.36
C ILE A 468 -0.51 -15.41 -21.76
N LEU A 469 -0.39 -14.10 -21.95
CA LEU A 469 -0.21 -13.47 -23.25
C LEU A 469 0.93 -12.46 -23.24
N GLN A 470 1.69 -12.39 -24.34
CA GLN A 470 2.73 -11.38 -24.50
C GLN A 470 2.13 -10.05 -24.99
N VAL A 471 2.60 -8.95 -24.42
CA VAL A 471 2.28 -7.58 -24.81
C VAL A 471 3.54 -6.77 -25.04
N LYS A 472 3.41 -5.65 -25.77
CA LYS A 472 4.52 -4.74 -26.05
C LYS A 472 4.78 -3.77 -24.92
N ASP A 473 3.74 -3.37 -24.20
CA ASP A 473 3.84 -2.40 -23.12
C ASP A 473 2.77 -2.61 -22.04
N ILE A 474 2.92 -1.99 -20.87
CA ILE A 474 1.95 -2.07 -19.75
C ILE A 474 1.39 -0.66 -19.49
N PRO A 475 0.06 -0.48 -19.33
CA PRO A 475 -0.51 0.84 -19.10
C PRO A 475 -0.25 1.31 -17.67
N TYR A 476 0.31 2.51 -17.56
CA TYR A 476 0.53 3.22 -16.30
C TYR A 476 -0.13 4.60 -16.34
N ASN A 477 -0.67 5.03 -15.21
CA ASN A 477 -1.09 6.41 -15.03
C ASN A 477 0.11 7.36 -14.93
N LEU A 478 -0.12 8.68 -14.95
CA LEU A 478 0.98 9.66 -14.88
C LEU A 478 1.84 9.49 -13.62
N ASN A 479 1.23 9.02 -12.52
CA ASN A 479 1.87 8.75 -11.24
C ASN A 479 2.63 7.41 -11.18
N GLY A 480 2.65 6.62 -12.25
CA GLY A 480 3.39 5.35 -12.29
C GLY A 480 2.68 4.18 -11.63
N LYS A 481 1.35 4.24 -11.43
CA LYS A 481 0.54 3.08 -11.01
C LYS A 481 0.01 2.32 -12.22
N ARG A 482 0.06 0.98 -12.16
CA ARG A 482 -0.58 0.10 -13.15
C ARG A 482 -2.08 0.39 -13.23
N MET A 483 -2.67 0.14 -14.40
CA MET A 483 -4.08 0.44 -14.68
C MET A 483 -4.89 -0.84 -14.92
N GLU A 484 -4.88 -1.75 -13.93
CA GLU A 484 -5.60 -3.04 -13.96
C GLU A 484 -7.08 -2.84 -14.28
N SER A 485 -7.73 -1.85 -13.67
CA SER A 485 -9.16 -1.57 -13.89
C SER A 485 -9.49 -1.20 -15.34
N VAL A 486 -8.59 -0.49 -16.02
CA VAL A 486 -8.74 -0.15 -17.45
C VAL A 486 -8.58 -1.38 -18.31
N VAL A 487 -7.53 -2.19 -18.08
CA VAL A 487 -7.32 -3.43 -18.83
C VAL A 487 -8.45 -4.42 -18.59
N LYS A 488 -8.90 -4.56 -17.34
CA LYS A 488 -10.07 -5.36 -16.94
C LYS A 488 -11.31 -4.91 -17.70
N LYS A 489 -11.57 -3.61 -17.79
CA LYS A 489 -12.70 -3.07 -18.57
C LYS A 489 -12.60 -3.43 -20.05
N ILE A 490 -11.43 -3.28 -20.67
CA ILE A 490 -11.22 -3.64 -22.08
C ILE A 490 -11.45 -5.14 -22.29
N VAL A 491 -10.85 -6.00 -21.44
CA VAL A 491 -10.95 -7.46 -21.55
C VAL A 491 -12.39 -7.96 -21.39
N ASN A 492 -13.20 -7.31 -20.54
CA ASN A 492 -14.58 -7.74 -20.29
C ASN A 492 -15.62 -7.10 -21.24
N THR A 493 -15.36 -5.91 -21.76
CA THR A 493 -16.34 -5.17 -22.60
C THR A 493 -15.97 -5.12 -24.08
N ASN A 494 -14.72 -5.45 -24.40
CA ASN A 494 -14.10 -5.25 -25.71
C ASN A 494 -14.20 -3.80 -26.22
N VAL A 495 -14.28 -2.83 -25.31
CA VAL A 495 -14.32 -1.39 -25.58
C VAL A 495 -13.13 -0.70 -24.90
N ILE A 496 -12.42 0.13 -25.66
CA ILE A 496 -11.35 0.97 -25.12
C ILE A 496 -11.99 2.21 -24.48
N PRO A 497 -11.89 2.41 -23.15
CA PRO A 497 -12.43 3.59 -22.50
C PRO A 497 -11.56 4.82 -22.79
N GLU A 498 -12.15 6.01 -22.72
CA GLU A 498 -11.38 7.25 -22.65
C GLU A 498 -10.69 7.37 -21.29
N VAL A 499 -9.38 7.63 -21.31
CA VAL A 499 -8.56 7.76 -20.10
C VAL A 499 -7.66 8.98 -20.27
N SER A 500 -7.83 9.98 -19.42
CA SER A 500 -7.05 11.22 -19.45
C SER A 500 -5.71 11.11 -18.69
N ASN A 501 -5.65 10.30 -17.65
CA ASN A 501 -4.49 10.13 -16.77
C ASN A 501 -3.71 8.86 -17.13
N ILE A 502 -3.13 8.78 -18.34
CA ILE A 502 -2.35 7.62 -18.81
C ILE A 502 -1.08 8.10 -19.54
N ARG A 503 0.07 7.43 -19.29
CA ARG A 503 1.37 7.79 -19.88
C ARG A 503 1.44 7.46 -21.38
N ASN A 504 0.96 6.28 -21.77
CA ASN A 504 0.97 5.81 -23.14
C ASN A 504 -0.42 5.29 -23.52
N PRO A 505 -1.33 6.16 -24.01
CA PRO A 505 -2.68 5.74 -24.42
C PRO A 505 -2.69 4.66 -25.51
N GLU A 506 -1.71 4.66 -26.41
CA GLU A 506 -1.68 3.76 -27.58
C GLU A 506 -1.53 2.28 -27.18
N CYS A 507 -0.89 2.01 -26.04
CA CYS A 507 -0.72 0.64 -25.56
C CYS A 507 -2.06 -0.07 -25.27
N LEU A 508 -3.15 0.67 -25.02
CA LEU A 508 -4.46 0.08 -24.73
C LEU A 508 -4.99 -0.78 -25.90
N ARG A 509 -4.60 -0.47 -27.14
CA ARG A 509 -5.04 -1.20 -28.33
C ARG A 509 -4.63 -2.67 -28.35
N GLN A 510 -3.53 -3.03 -27.68
CA GLN A 510 -3.07 -4.43 -27.67
C GLN A 510 -3.93 -5.34 -26.78
N TYR A 511 -4.74 -4.74 -25.89
CA TYR A 511 -5.67 -5.47 -25.03
C TYR A 511 -7.06 -5.63 -25.66
N TRP A 512 -7.30 -4.96 -26.79
CA TRP A 512 -8.57 -4.94 -27.49
C TRP A 512 -8.63 -6.04 -28.56
N ASN A 513 -9.80 -6.66 -28.70
CA ASN A 513 -10.10 -7.67 -29.73
C ASN A 513 -9.12 -8.85 -29.76
N ILE A 514 -8.71 -9.35 -28.58
CA ILE A 514 -7.83 -10.51 -28.46
C ILE A 514 -8.64 -11.80 -28.70
N PRO A 515 -8.30 -12.63 -29.70
CA PRO A 515 -9.05 -13.84 -30.03
C PRO A 515 -9.16 -14.84 -28.87
N GLN A 516 -8.07 -15.05 -28.11
CA GLN A 516 -8.02 -15.98 -26.97
C GLN A 516 -8.95 -15.55 -25.81
N LEU A 517 -9.40 -14.30 -25.82
CA LEU A 517 -10.28 -13.73 -24.79
C LEU A 517 -11.73 -13.62 -25.25
N GLN A 518 -12.07 -14.00 -26.48
CA GLN A 518 -13.47 -14.00 -26.91
C GLN A 518 -14.22 -15.22 -26.36
N ASP A 519 -15.53 -15.05 -26.17
CA ASP A 519 -16.49 -16.12 -25.82
C ASP A 519 -16.19 -16.89 -24.51
N PHE A 520 -15.70 -16.19 -23.48
CA PHE A 520 -15.42 -16.75 -22.15
C PHE A 520 -16.65 -16.84 -21.24
#